data_AF-A0A929FZB9-F1
#
_entry.id   AF-A0A929FZB9-F1
#
_cell.length_a   1.000
_cell.length_b   1.000
_cell.length_c   1.000
_cell.angle_alpha   90.00
_cell.angle_beta   90.00
_cell.angle_gamma   90.00
#
_symmetry.space_group_name_H-M   'P 1'
#
loop_
_entity.id
_entity.type
_entity.pdbx_description
1 polymer ?
#
loop_
_entity_poly.entity_id
_entity_poly.type
_entity_poly.pdbx_seq_one_letter_code
_entity_poly.pdbx_strand_id
1 'polypeptide(L)'
;MRCISEELIQKFVDKETSEKENSLVQSHLTTCSKCDQAVKERRNTSNRIKELIGSLNRDEIHIPEFQEPENHKKILKIHIKKIVAIAAAACILISFLIFYQNPSNEIEYVYLYDVESDFNANLPLSEQEMVIKIIDSKGKLTKH
;
A
#
# COMPACT_ATOMS: atom_id res chain seq x y z
N MET A 1 19.42 -23.14 44.13
CA MET A 1 18.42 -22.38 43.33
C MET A 1 19.11 -21.85 42.07
N ARG A 2 18.42 -21.79 40.93
CA ARG A 2 18.96 -21.16 39.71
C ARG A 2 18.98 -19.63 39.91
N CYS A 3 20.06 -18.97 39.49
CA CYS A 3 20.14 -17.52 39.44
C CYS A 3 19.15 -16.95 38.41
N ILE A 4 18.75 -15.69 38.57
CA ILE A 4 17.98 -14.97 37.55
C ILE A 4 18.83 -14.75 36.29
N SER A 5 18.19 -14.72 35.12
CA SER A 5 18.88 -14.52 33.85
C SER A 5 19.39 -13.10 33.70
N GLU A 6 20.48 -12.93 32.96
CA GLU A 6 21.07 -11.61 32.66
C GLU A 6 20.08 -10.67 31.94
N GLU A 7 19.19 -11.23 31.12
CA GLU A 7 18.11 -10.48 30.47
C GLU A 7 17.11 -9.91 31.48
N LEU A 8 16.70 -10.73 32.47
CA LEU A 8 15.77 -10.31 33.50
C LEU A 8 16.40 -9.26 34.42
N ILE A 9 17.69 -9.39 34.72
CA ILE A 9 18.47 -8.37 35.44
C ILE A 9 18.46 -7.05 34.66
N GLN A 10 18.71 -7.08 33.33
CA GLN A 10 18.69 -5.87 32.51
C GLN A 10 17.33 -5.19 32.54
N LYS A 11 16.26 -5.94 32.24
CA LYS A 11 14.87 -5.44 32.29
C LYS A 11 14.54 -4.81 33.64
N PHE A 12 15.00 -5.42 34.73
CA PHE A 12 14.78 -4.89 36.08
C PHE A 12 15.52 -3.57 36.33
N VAL A 13 16.75 -3.43 35.84
CA VAL A 13 17.53 -2.19 35.95
C VAL A 13 16.90 -1.07 35.12
N ASP A 14 16.38 -1.39 33.94
CA ASP A 14 15.74 -0.45 33.01
C ASP A 14 14.28 -0.13 33.38
N LYS A 15 13.74 -0.78 34.42
CA LYS A 15 12.34 -0.68 34.88
C LYS A 15 11.30 -1.16 33.86
N GLU A 16 11.67 -2.16 33.06
CA GLU A 16 10.84 -2.78 32.03
C GLU A 16 10.20 -4.10 32.48
N THR A 17 10.40 -4.51 33.74
CA THR A 17 9.76 -5.72 34.29
C THR A 17 8.27 -5.51 34.56
N SER A 18 7.46 -6.53 34.25
CA SER A 18 6.08 -6.61 34.75
C SER A 18 6.03 -6.70 36.29
N GLU A 19 4.88 -6.44 36.92
CA GLU A 19 4.73 -6.55 38.38
C GLU A 19 5.10 -7.93 38.94
N LYS A 20 4.77 -9.00 38.21
CA LYS A 20 5.09 -10.38 38.60
C LYS A 20 6.60 -10.61 38.57
N GLU A 21 7.27 -10.17 37.51
CA GLU A 21 8.73 -10.28 37.38
C GLU A 21 9.45 -9.41 38.42
N ASN A 22 8.97 -8.20 38.66
CA ASN A 22 9.51 -7.30 39.67
C ASN A 22 9.45 -7.94 41.07
N SER A 23 8.31 -8.52 41.43
CA SER A 23 8.12 -9.22 42.71
C SER A 23 9.04 -10.44 42.84
N LEU A 24 9.18 -11.22 41.76
CA LEU A 24 10.07 -12.38 41.70
C LEU A 24 11.53 -11.96 41.87
N VAL A 25 11.99 -10.94 41.15
CA VAL A 25 13.35 -10.44 41.23
C VAL A 25 13.62 -9.91 42.63
N GLN A 26 12.75 -9.07 43.20
CA GLN A 26 12.92 -8.56 44.56
C GLN A 26 13.05 -9.68 45.60
N SER A 27 12.19 -10.70 45.53
CA SER A 27 12.27 -11.88 46.39
C SER A 27 13.57 -12.69 46.18
N HIS A 28 14.06 -12.77 44.94
CA HIS A 28 15.33 -13.43 44.66
C HIS A 28 16.54 -12.66 45.20
N LEU A 29 16.51 -11.31 45.11
CA LEU A 29 17.61 -10.47 45.57
C LEU A 29 17.79 -10.49 47.10
N THR A 30 16.74 -10.80 47.88
CA THR A 30 16.89 -10.97 49.34
C THR A 30 17.61 -12.28 49.72
N THR A 31 17.65 -13.26 48.82
CA THR A 31 18.19 -14.60 49.10
C THR A 31 19.47 -14.92 48.32
N CYS A 32 19.72 -14.25 47.19
CA CYS A 32 20.87 -14.48 46.34
C CYS A 32 21.81 -13.27 46.27
N SER A 33 22.88 -13.29 47.07
CA SER A 33 23.90 -12.22 47.11
C SER A 33 24.58 -11.98 45.75
N LYS A 34 24.81 -13.05 44.97
CA LYS A 34 25.43 -12.96 43.63
C LYS A 34 24.58 -12.12 42.68
N CYS A 35 23.26 -12.34 42.67
CA CYS A 35 22.35 -11.59 41.81
C CYS A 35 22.15 -10.15 42.32
N ASP A 36 22.13 -9.94 43.63
CA ASP A 36 22.12 -8.60 44.24
C ASP A 36 23.34 -7.77 43.82
N GLN A 37 24.52 -8.38 43.87
CA GLN A 37 25.75 -7.73 43.40
C GLN A 37 25.68 -7.41 41.90
N ALA A 38 25.26 -8.36 41.05
CA ALA A 38 25.13 -8.13 39.62
C ALA A 38 24.17 -6.98 39.26
N VAL A 39 23.03 -6.88 39.96
CA VAL A 39 22.09 -5.77 39.81
C VAL A 39 22.74 -4.43 40.20
N LYS A 40 23.48 -4.39 41.31
CA LYS A 40 24.17 -3.17 41.78
C LYS A 40 25.24 -2.72 40.78
N GLU A 41 26.05 -3.63 40.26
CA GLU A 41 27.07 -3.35 39.26
C GLU A 41 26.49 -2.75 37.98
N ARG A 42 25.38 -3.31 37.49
CA ARG A 42 24.67 -2.77 36.31
C ARG A 42 24.06 -1.40 36.57
N ARG A 43 23.44 -1.18 37.73
CA ARG A 43 22.92 0.15 38.12
C ARG A 43 24.03 1.20 38.18
N ASN A 44 25.16 0.86 38.79
CA ASN A 44 26.31 1.76 38.88
C ASN A 44 26.86 2.10 37.49
N THR A 45 26.95 1.11 36.62
CA THR A 45 27.40 1.30 35.23
C THR A 45 26.45 2.23 34.46
N SER A 46 25.14 1.99 34.54
CA SER A 46 24.11 2.83 33.92
C SER A 46 24.18 4.28 34.41
N ASN A 47 24.31 4.48 35.72
CA ASN A 47 24.43 5.81 36.32
C ASN A 47 25.71 6.52 35.87
N ARG A 48 26.85 5.83 35.88
CA ARG A 48 28.13 6.38 35.42
C ARG A 48 28.06 6.81 33.95
N ILE A 49 27.42 6.03 33.09
CA ILE A 49 27.23 6.40 31.69
C ILE A 49 26.37 7.66 31.58
N LYS A 50 25.28 7.76 32.34
CA LYS A 50 24.41 8.97 32.36
C LYS A 50 25.15 10.21 32.85
N GLU A 51 25.99 10.07 33.86
CA GLU A 51 26.84 11.16 34.35
C GLU A 51 27.86 11.59 33.31
N LEU A 52 28.52 10.64 32.63
CA LEU A 52 29.44 10.93 31.54
C LEU A 52 28.73 11.63 30.37
N ILE A 53 27.53 11.17 29.98
CA ILE A 53 26.72 11.83 28.96
C ILE A 53 26.31 13.24 29.41
N GLY A 54 25.84 13.40 30.65
CA GLY A 54 25.42 14.70 31.19
C GLY A 54 26.57 15.68 31.45
N SER A 55 27.82 15.22 31.42
CA SER A 55 29.04 16.04 31.50
C SER A 55 29.66 16.32 30.13
N LEU A 56 29.24 15.63 29.07
CA LEU A 56 29.54 15.99 27.68
C LEU A 56 28.71 17.23 27.31
N ASN A 57 29.29 18.41 27.50
CA ASN A 57 28.82 19.74 27.12
C ASN A 57 27.38 20.11 27.52
N ARG A 58 27.28 20.80 28.66
CA ARG A 58 26.17 21.73 28.96
C ARG A 58 26.43 23.11 28.40
N ASP A 59 27.01 23.20 27.20
CA ASP A 59 26.91 24.47 26.49
C ASP A 59 25.42 24.67 26.23
N GLU A 60 24.90 25.84 26.60
CA GLU A 60 23.51 26.19 26.34
C GLU A 60 23.34 26.28 24.83
N ILE A 61 22.99 25.16 24.20
CA ILE A 61 22.74 25.08 22.77
C ILE A 61 21.50 25.93 22.52
N HIS A 62 21.71 27.15 22.05
CA HIS A 62 20.64 28.03 21.61
C HIS A 62 20.01 27.44 20.34
N ILE A 63 18.94 26.66 20.51
CA ILE A 63 18.13 26.15 19.40
C ILE A 63 17.37 27.35 18.82
N PRO A 64 17.60 27.76 17.57
CA PRO A 64 16.86 28.85 16.97
C PRO A 64 15.38 28.49 16.86
N GLU A 65 14.52 29.49 17.00
CA GLU A 65 13.08 29.30 16.86
C GLU A 65 12.73 28.87 15.42
N PHE A 66 11.85 27.88 15.31
CA PHE A 66 11.35 27.41 14.03
C PHE A 66 10.44 28.47 13.40
N GLN A 67 10.80 28.96 12.22
CA GLN A 67 9.96 29.86 11.45
C GLN A 67 9.07 29.06 10.50
N GLU A 68 7.76 29.05 10.75
CA GLU A 68 6.79 28.51 9.80
C GLU A 68 6.77 29.37 8.52
N PRO A 69 6.84 28.76 7.32
CA PRO A 69 6.75 29.51 6.08
C PRO A 69 5.36 30.16 5.95
N GLU A 70 5.32 31.43 5.55
CA GLU A 70 4.05 32.13 5.31
C GLU A 70 3.21 31.36 4.27
N ASN A 71 2.06 30.87 4.74
CA ASN A 71 1.16 30.06 3.95
C ASN A 71 0.36 30.98 3.00
N HIS A 72 0.97 31.39 1.89
CA HIS A 72 0.28 32.16 0.85
C HIS A 72 -0.72 31.25 0.14
N LYS A 73 -1.96 31.20 0.64
CA LYS A 73 -3.07 30.55 -0.07
C LYS A 73 -3.28 31.29 -1.40
N LYS A 74 -2.87 30.67 -2.50
CA LYS A 74 -3.16 31.18 -3.86
C LYS A 74 -4.66 31.09 -4.08
N ILE A 75 -5.37 32.21 -3.94
CA ILE A 75 -6.79 32.29 -4.28
C ILE A 75 -6.89 32.29 -5.81
N LEU A 76 -7.24 31.15 -6.39
CA LEU A 76 -7.54 31.04 -7.81
C LEU A 76 -8.84 31.79 -8.10
N LYS A 77 -8.75 32.87 -8.89
CA LYS A 77 -9.92 33.58 -9.41
C LYS A 77 -10.55 32.76 -10.53
N ILE A 78 -11.56 31.97 -10.20
CA ILE A 78 -12.30 31.17 -11.19
C ILE A 78 -13.27 32.09 -11.94
N HIS A 79 -13.14 32.16 -13.26
CA HIS A 79 -14.07 32.89 -14.13
C HIS A 79 -15.32 32.06 -14.45
N ILE A 80 -16.23 31.95 -13.48
CA ILE A 80 -17.43 31.11 -13.54
C ILE A 80 -18.23 31.33 -14.84
N LYS A 81 -18.36 32.58 -15.30
CA LYS A 81 -19.07 32.91 -16.55
C LYS A 81 -18.52 32.18 -17.79
N LYS A 82 -17.20 32.01 -17.88
CA LYS A 82 -16.56 31.28 -19.00
C LYS A 82 -16.82 29.79 -18.92
N ILE A 83 -16.78 29.23 -17.71
CA ILE A 83 -17.04 27.80 -17.47
C ILE A 83 -18.47 27.44 -17.85
N VAL A 84 -19.44 28.27 -17.43
CA VAL A 84 -20.86 28.07 -17.77
C VAL A 84 -21.08 28.15 -19.28
N ALA A 85 -20.45 29.10 -19.98
CA ALA A 85 -20.57 29.21 -21.43
C ALA A 85 -20.00 27.97 -22.17
N ILE A 86 -18.83 27.48 -21.73
CA ILE A 86 -18.21 26.27 -22.31
C ILE A 86 -19.08 25.04 -22.06
N ALA A 87 -19.60 24.87 -20.84
CA ALA A 87 -20.46 23.75 -20.49
C ALA A 87 -21.76 23.75 -21.33
N ALA A 88 -22.40 24.92 -21.50
CA ALA A 88 -23.60 25.05 -22.32
C ALA A 88 -23.34 24.67 -23.79
N ALA A 89 -22.23 25.12 -24.37
CA ALA A 89 -21.86 24.78 -25.74
C ALA A 89 -21.62 23.27 -25.92
N ALA A 90 -20.93 22.63 -24.96
CA ALA A 90 -20.69 21.19 -24.99
C ALA A 90 -22.01 20.39 -24.91
N CYS A 91 -22.94 20.78 -24.05
CA CYS A 91 -24.25 20.14 -23.93
C CYS A 91 -25.04 20.21 -25.24
N ILE A 92 -25.07 21.38 -25.90
CA ILE A 92 -25.75 21.55 -27.20
C ILE A 92 -25.14 20.64 -28.26
N LEU A 93 -23.81 20.54 -28.31
CA LEU A 93 -23.08 19.72 -29.28
C LEU A 93 -23.36 18.22 -29.07
N ILE A 94 -23.39 17.77 -27.81
CA ILE A 94 -23.76 16.39 -27.45
C ILE A 94 -25.21 16.09 -27.84
N SER A 95 -26.14 17.00 -27.54
CA SER A 95 -27.54 16.83 -27.96
C SER A 95 -27.65 16.71 -29.48
N PHE A 96 -26.93 17.53 -30.23
CA PHE A 96 -26.94 17.44 -31.70
C PHE A 96 -26.41 16.08 -32.19
N LEU A 97 -25.33 15.57 -31.61
CA LEU A 97 -24.78 14.26 -31.99
C LEU A 97 -25.74 13.10 -31.71
N ILE A 98 -26.52 13.16 -30.62
CA ILE A 98 -27.48 12.11 -30.27
C ILE A 98 -28.69 12.15 -31.21
N PHE A 99 -29.23 13.33 -31.50
CA PHE A 99 -30.45 13.46 -32.31
C PHE A 99 -30.22 13.34 -33.82
N TYR A 100 -28.97 13.45 -34.30
CA TYR A 100 -28.64 13.38 -35.73
C TYR A 100 -28.16 12.00 -36.21
N GLN A 101 -28.26 10.95 -35.38
CA GLN A 101 -27.93 9.60 -35.83
C GLN A 101 -29.01 9.10 -36.82
N ASN A 102 -28.63 8.97 -38.10
CA ASN A 102 -29.45 8.32 -39.14
C ASN A 102 -29.72 6.85 -38.75
N PRO A 103 -30.91 6.30 -39.06
CA PRO A 103 -31.16 4.88 -38.86
C PRO A 103 -30.27 4.06 -39.80
N SER A 104 -29.24 3.39 -39.27
CA SER A 104 -28.42 2.47 -40.05
C SER A 104 -29.15 1.13 -40.21
N ASN A 105 -29.30 0.66 -41.45
CA ASN A 105 -29.74 -0.72 -41.73
C ASN A 105 -28.62 -1.68 -41.28
N GLU A 106 -28.81 -2.36 -40.16
CA GLU A 106 -27.90 -3.41 -39.69
C GLU A 106 -28.05 -4.65 -40.56
N ILE A 107 -26.96 -5.11 -41.19
CA ILE A 107 -26.89 -6.43 -41.82
C ILE A 107 -26.30 -7.37 -40.77
N GLU A 108 -27.10 -8.33 -40.33
CA GLU A 108 -26.71 -9.34 -39.34
C GLU A 108 -25.93 -10.47 -40.04
N TYR A 109 -24.64 -10.59 -39.72
CA TYR A 109 -23.80 -11.68 -40.21
C TYR A 109 -23.84 -12.86 -39.23
N VAL A 110 -24.31 -14.01 -39.70
CA VAL A 110 -24.31 -15.26 -38.92
C VAL A 110 -23.05 -16.05 -39.25
N TYR A 111 -22.14 -16.18 -38.27
CA TYR A 111 -20.94 -17.00 -38.39
C TYR A 111 -21.24 -18.43 -37.93
N LEU A 112 -21.15 -19.40 -38.84
CA LEU A 112 -21.25 -20.83 -38.53
C LEU A 112 -19.85 -21.45 -38.56
N TYR A 113 -19.39 -21.91 -37.40
CA TYR A 113 -18.16 -22.71 -37.29
C TYR A 113 -18.53 -24.18 -37.42
N ASP A 114 -18.25 -24.74 -38.58
CA ASP A 114 -18.50 -26.14 -38.88
C ASP A 114 -17.23 -26.93 -38.52
N VAL A 115 -17.17 -27.46 -37.30
CA VAL A 115 -16.06 -28.33 -36.83
C VAL A 115 -16.30 -29.77 -37.33
N GLU A 116 -16.64 -29.90 -38.62
CA GLU A 116 -16.86 -31.18 -39.28
C GLU A 116 -15.71 -31.57 -40.22
N SER A 117 -14.68 -30.73 -40.39
CA SER A 117 -13.47 -31.16 -41.10
C SER A 117 -12.66 -32.10 -40.21
N ASP A 118 -12.40 -33.30 -40.72
CA ASP A 118 -11.70 -34.41 -40.07
C ASP A 118 -10.55 -33.94 -39.17
N PHE A 119 -10.84 -33.79 -37.87
CA PHE A 119 -9.88 -33.32 -36.89
C PHE A 119 -8.75 -34.34 -36.79
N ASN A 120 -7.59 -34.00 -37.36
CA ASN A 120 -6.42 -34.86 -37.30
C ASN A 120 -5.66 -34.61 -35.99
N ALA A 121 -5.92 -35.45 -34.98
CA ALA A 121 -5.34 -35.36 -33.65
C ALA A 121 -3.80 -35.47 -33.62
N ASN A 122 -3.16 -35.87 -34.72
CA ASN A 122 -1.70 -35.93 -34.82
C ASN A 122 -1.07 -34.62 -35.31
N LEU A 123 -1.87 -33.65 -35.77
CA LEU A 123 -1.37 -32.33 -36.19
C LEU A 123 -1.60 -31.29 -35.09
N PRO A 124 -0.63 -30.40 -34.83
CA PRO A 124 -0.82 -29.28 -33.91
C PRO A 124 -1.93 -28.35 -34.44
N LEU A 125 -2.61 -27.66 -33.51
CA LEU A 125 -3.79 -26.85 -33.80
C LEU A 125 -3.57 -25.80 -34.92
N SER A 126 -2.35 -25.29 -35.03
CA SER A 126 -1.94 -24.32 -36.05
C SER A 126 -1.89 -24.87 -37.48
N GLU A 127 -1.86 -26.19 -37.65
CA GLU A 127 -1.74 -26.88 -38.93
C GLU A 127 -3.03 -27.62 -39.32
N GLN A 128 -4.11 -27.43 -38.56
CA GLN A 128 -5.39 -28.02 -38.89
C GLN A 128 -6.13 -27.19 -39.96
N GLU A 129 -6.70 -27.87 -40.95
CA GLU A 129 -7.56 -27.23 -41.94
C GLU A 129 -8.89 -26.83 -41.28
N MET A 130 -9.19 -25.53 -41.31
CA MET A 130 -10.47 -24.97 -40.88
C MET A 130 -11.19 -24.38 -42.09
N VAL A 131 -12.44 -24.79 -42.31
CA VAL A 131 -13.28 -24.24 -43.38
C VAL A 131 -14.29 -23.28 -42.79
N ILE A 132 -14.13 -21.98 -43.09
CA ILE A 132 -15.08 -20.95 -42.67
C ILE A 132 -16.12 -20.74 -43.77
N LYS A 133 -17.40 -21.01 -43.46
CA LYS A 133 -18.52 -20.75 -44.36
C LYS A 133 -19.25 -19.48 -43.93
N ILE A 134 -19.28 -18.48 -44.79
CA ILE A 134 -20.04 -17.24 -44.56
C ILE A 134 -21.34 -17.32 -45.34
N ILE A 135 -22.47 -17.12 -44.64
CA ILE A 135 -23.81 -17.19 -45.22
C ILE A 135 -24.49 -15.83 -45.04
N ASP A 136 -25.04 -15.28 -46.12
CA ASP A 136 -25.89 -14.08 -46.06
C ASP A 136 -27.26 -14.43 -45.46
N SER A 137 -27.96 -13.44 -44.92
CA SER A 137 -29.34 -13.44 -44.41
C SER A 137 -30.38 -14.17 -45.28
N LYS A 138 -30.09 -14.40 -46.57
CA LYS A 138 -30.93 -15.14 -47.54
C LYS A 138 -30.51 -16.60 -47.76
N GLY A 139 -29.54 -17.12 -47.00
CA GLY A 139 -29.11 -18.52 -47.06
C GLY A 139 -28.20 -18.88 -48.24
N LYS A 140 -27.70 -17.90 -49.00
CA LYS A 140 -26.86 -18.15 -50.18
C LYS A 140 -25.39 -18.27 -49.77
N LEU A 141 -24.82 -19.47 -49.95
CA LEU A 141 -23.41 -19.76 -49.71
C LEU A 141 -22.54 -19.21 -50.86
N THR A 142 -21.54 -18.40 -50.52
CA THR A 142 -20.48 -18.01 -51.46
C THR A 142 -19.23 -18.76 -51.06
N LYS A 143 -18.81 -19.74 -51.87
CA LYS A 143 -17.58 -20.51 -51.63
C LYS A 143 -16.40 -19.74 -52.21
N HIS A 144 -15.41 -19.42 -51.38
CA HIS A 144 -14.08 -19.00 -51.80
C HIS A 144 -13.05 -19.99 -51.25
#